data_AF-A0A2H0MTB7-F1
#
_entry.id   AF-A0A2H0MTB7-F1
#
_cell.length_a   1.000
_cell.length_b   1.000
_cell.length_c   1.000
_cell.angle_alpha   90.00
_cell.angle_beta   90.00
_cell.angle_gamma   90.00
#
_symmetry.space_group_name_H-M   'P 1'
#
loop_
_entity.id
_entity.type
_entity.pdbx_description
1 polymer ?
#
loop_
_entity_poly.entity_id
_entity_poly.type
_entity_poly.pdbx_seq_one_letter_code
_entity_poly.pdbx_strand_id
1 'polypeptide(L)'
;MKRLISTFNMFYLFGLSLWVGGMFLLGILVEIMVRVNLKDNPLKASEIMNKIMDVFNVHVIYTCIGLMLTAELVKFLVQKYSKSGYKIHVVTKKRWTREVILGIMIALAIYMGSVLRPEMHAVDALKKANPEDQKLQIQFDRFHSKFVNIYTVNMVLGFALFYIHGKEMARFRDDTPSSNN
;
A
#
# COMPACT_ATOMS: atom_id res chain seq x y z
N MET A 1 20.48 0.49 -20.76
CA MET A 1 19.53 -0.46 -20.14
C MET A 1 19.69 -0.60 -18.63
N LYS A 2 20.86 -0.93 -18.07
CA LYS A 2 21.05 -1.11 -16.62
C LYS A 2 20.63 0.11 -15.77
N ARG A 3 21.01 1.34 -16.16
CA ARG A 3 20.58 2.59 -15.47
C ARG A 3 19.06 2.76 -15.47
N LEU A 4 18.40 2.50 -16.59
CA LEU A 4 16.94 2.61 -16.72
C LEU A 4 16.22 1.63 -15.79
N ILE A 5 16.67 0.37 -15.73
CA ILE A 5 16.11 -0.64 -14.82
C ILE A 5 16.33 -0.24 -13.35
N SER A 6 17.50 0.31 -13.01
CA SER A 6 17.78 0.81 -11.66
C SER A 6 16.83 1.95 -11.25
N THR A 7 16.57 2.90 -12.16
CA THR A 7 15.62 3.99 -11.92
C THR A 7 14.19 3.46 -11.71
N PHE A 8 13.72 2.52 -12.51
CA PHE A 8 12.38 1.92 -12.34
C PHE A 8 12.28 1.05 -11.08
N ASN A 9 13.36 0.36 -10.71
CA ASN A 9 13.49 -0.32 -9.43
C ASN A 9 13.36 0.64 -8.25
N MET A 10 14.02 1.79 -8.33
CA MET A 10 13.90 2.84 -7.32
C MET A 10 12.48 3.38 -7.23
N PHE A 11 11.80 3.61 -8.37
CA PHE A 11 10.38 4.02 -8.37
C PHE A 11 9.46 2.96 -7.76
N TYR A 12 9.72 1.67 -8.00
CA TYR A 12 8.97 0.58 -7.38
C TYR A 12 9.15 0.58 -5.86
N LEU A 13 10.39 0.67 -5.37
CA LEU A 13 10.67 0.72 -3.92
C LEU A 13 10.12 1.99 -3.28
N PHE A 14 10.20 3.12 -3.97
CA PHE A 14 9.64 4.38 -3.49
C PHE A 14 8.12 4.28 -3.35
N GLY A 15 7.42 3.77 -4.38
CA GLY A 15 5.98 3.53 -4.32
C GLY A 15 5.60 2.54 -3.23
N LEU A 16 6.32 1.43 -3.11
CA LEU A 16 6.08 0.45 -2.06
C LEU A 16 6.37 1.00 -0.66
N SER A 17 7.40 1.84 -0.51
CA SER A 17 7.76 2.50 0.75
C SER A 17 6.71 3.53 1.14
N LEU A 18 6.23 4.35 0.20
CA LEU A 18 5.14 5.29 0.44
C LEU A 18 3.84 4.56 0.80
N TRP A 19 3.55 3.44 0.15
CA TRP A 19 2.37 2.63 0.47
C TRP A 19 2.48 2.04 1.88
N VAL A 20 3.51 1.23 2.16
CA VAL A 20 3.66 0.55 3.46
C VAL A 20 3.92 1.54 4.60
N GLY A 21 4.82 2.50 4.38
CA GLY A 21 5.13 3.54 5.37
C GLY A 21 3.95 4.45 5.63
N GLY A 22 3.24 4.86 4.58
CA GLY A 22 2.00 5.61 4.73
C GLY A 22 0.93 4.83 5.48
N MET A 23 0.83 3.51 5.24
CA MET A 23 -0.11 2.67 5.97
C MET A 23 0.20 2.64 7.47
N PHE A 24 1.47 2.44 7.80
CA PHE A 24 1.95 2.45 9.18
C PHE A 24 1.72 3.79 9.87
N LEU A 25 2.02 4.91 9.20
CA LEU A 25 1.84 6.26 9.74
C LEU A 25 0.36 6.56 10.03
N LEU A 26 -0.56 6.12 9.17
CA LEU A 26 -1.98 6.33 9.40
C LEU A 26 -2.53 5.49 10.55
N GLY A 27 -2.22 4.19 10.56
CA GLY A 27 -2.79 3.25 11.54
C GLY A 27 -2.28 3.46 12.97
N ILE A 28 -1.10 4.06 13.14
CA ILE A 28 -0.52 4.29 14.47
C ILE A 28 -0.49 5.78 14.78
N LEU A 29 0.27 6.56 13.99
CA LEU A 29 0.59 7.93 14.32
C LEU A 29 -0.63 8.86 14.21
N VAL A 30 -1.31 8.84 13.06
CA VAL A 30 -2.48 9.69 12.84
C VAL A 30 -3.64 9.26 13.72
N GLU A 31 -3.89 7.96 13.87
CA GLU A 31 -4.96 7.47 14.73
C GLU A 31 -4.78 7.87 16.19
N ILE A 32 -3.58 7.67 16.76
CA ILE A 32 -3.30 8.09 18.15
C ILE A 32 -3.40 9.62 18.26
N MET A 33 -2.79 10.37 17.35
CA MET A 33 -2.78 11.83 17.41
C MET A 33 -4.21 12.41 17.36
N VAL A 34 -5.06 11.87 16.49
CA VAL A 34 -6.45 12.30 16.34
C VAL A 34 -7.30 11.88 17.54
N ARG A 35 -7.19 10.64 18.01
CA ARG A 35 -8.00 10.16 19.15
C ARG A 35 -7.60 10.80 20.49
N VAL A 36 -6.32 11.11 20.68
CA VAL A 36 -5.83 11.75 21.92
C VAL A 36 -6.17 13.24 21.94
N ASN A 37 -5.86 13.98 20.87
CA ASN A 37 -6.06 15.43 20.84
C ASN A 37 -7.52 15.86 20.66
N LEU A 38 -8.37 15.01 20.08
CA LEU A 38 -9.78 15.32 19.82
C LEU A 38 -10.73 14.41 20.60
N LYS A 39 -10.28 13.90 21.76
CA LYS A 39 -11.07 13.05 22.65
C LYS A 39 -12.41 13.70 23.04
N ASP A 40 -12.38 15.01 23.28
CA ASP A 40 -13.56 15.79 23.69
C ASP A 40 -14.49 16.14 22.51
N ASN A 41 -14.01 15.96 21.27
CA ASN A 41 -14.74 16.28 20.04
C ASN A 41 -14.68 15.12 19.03
N PRO A 42 -15.35 13.98 19.33
CA PRO A 42 -15.27 12.77 18.50
C PRO A 42 -15.80 12.99 17.07
N LEU A 43 -16.72 13.95 16.89
CA LEU A 43 -17.25 14.32 15.58
C LEU A 43 -16.16 14.93 14.66
N LYS A 44 -15.37 15.86 15.21
CA LYS A 44 -14.24 16.47 14.49
C LYS A 44 -13.12 15.47 14.26
N ALA A 45 -12.88 14.58 15.22
CA ALA A 45 -11.92 13.48 15.09
C ALA A 45 -12.26 12.57 13.89
N SER A 46 -13.53 12.16 13.79
CA SER A 46 -14.04 11.34 12.68
C SER A 46 -13.93 12.06 11.34
N GLU A 47 -14.28 13.35 11.26
CA GLU A 47 -14.17 14.13 10.03
C GLU A 47 -12.71 14.23 9.53
N ILE A 48 -11.77 14.54 10.43
CA ILE A 48 -10.35 14.64 10.09
C ILE A 48 -9.81 13.28 9.64
N MET A 49 -10.13 12.21 10.38
CA MET A 49 -9.71 10.86 10.03
C MET A 49 -10.22 10.45 8.65
N ASN A 50 -11.49 10.72 8.36
CA ASN A 50 -12.11 10.44 7.06
C ASN A 50 -11.41 11.21 5.93
N LYS A 51 -11.16 12.51 6.08
CA LYS A 51 -10.43 13.32 5.09
C LYS A 51 -9.01 12.82 4.84
N ILE A 52 -8.28 12.45 5.90
CA ILE A 52 -6.91 11.93 5.76
C ILE A 52 -6.93 10.58 5.03
N MET A 53 -7.83 9.69 5.44
CA MET A 53 -8.04 8.42 4.74
C MET A 53 -8.43 8.66 3.28
N ASP A 54 -9.20 9.72 2.95
CA ASP A 54 -9.66 10.05 1.59
C ASP A 54 -8.47 10.30 0.68
N VAL A 55 -7.62 11.25 1.11
CA VAL A 55 -6.40 11.59 0.39
C VAL A 55 -5.48 10.38 0.27
N PHE A 56 -5.30 9.61 1.36
CA PHE A 56 -4.38 8.48 1.32
C PHE A 56 -4.85 7.36 0.39
N ASN A 57 -6.07 6.86 0.56
CA ASN A 57 -6.55 5.72 -0.22
C ASN A 57 -6.82 6.10 -1.69
N VAL A 58 -7.21 7.34 -2.00
CA VAL A 58 -7.52 7.75 -3.39
C VAL A 58 -6.31 8.33 -4.12
N HIS A 59 -5.49 9.15 -3.47
CA HIS A 59 -4.37 9.80 -4.16
C HIS A 59 -3.08 9.02 -3.94
N VAL A 60 -2.72 8.72 -2.69
CA VAL A 60 -1.42 8.12 -2.38
C VAL A 60 -1.34 6.68 -2.86
N ILE A 61 -2.32 5.83 -2.50
CA ILE A 61 -2.30 4.41 -2.90
C ILE A 61 -2.37 4.26 -4.43
N TYR A 62 -3.26 4.97 -5.13
CA TYR A 62 -3.33 4.87 -6.59
C TYR A 62 -2.07 5.36 -7.29
N THR A 63 -1.42 6.41 -6.76
CA THR A 63 -0.11 6.84 -7.27
C THR A 63 0.95 5.76 -7.06
N CYS A 64 0.96 5.11 -5.89
CA CYS A 64 1.87 3.99 -5.60
C CYS A 64 1.63 2.81 -6.56
N ILE A 65 0.37 2.45 -6.80
CA ILE A 65 -0.03 1.42 -7.77
C ILE A 65 0.49 1.78 -9.16
N GLY A 66 0.27 3.02 -9.62
CA GLY A 66 0.73 3.49 -10.91
C GLY A 66 2.25 3.40 -11.07
N LEU A 67 3.01 3.85 -10.07
CA LEU A 67 4.48 3.76 -10.07
C LEU A 67 4.96 2.30 -10.13
N MET A 68 4.37 1.42 -9.32
CA MET A 68 4.75 0.00 -9.26
C MET A 68 4.41 -0.74 -10.56
N LEU A 69 3.19 -0.54 -11.10
CA LEU A 69 2.78 -1.14 -12.37
C LEU A 69 3.62 -0.64 -13.55
N THR A 70 3.94 0.65 -13.59
CA THR A 70 4.80 1.22 -14.64
C THR A 70 6.20 0.60 -14.58
N ALA A 71 6.77 0.44 -13.38
CA ALA A 71 8.05 -0.21 -13.20
C ALA A 71 8.04 -1.68 -13.65
N GLU A 72 6.96 -2.42 -13.39
CA GLU A 72 6.79 -3.80 -13.85
C GLU A 72 6.64 -3.90 -15.37
N LEU A 73 5.82 -3.03 -15.98
CA LEU A 73 5.63 -2.97 -17.43
C LEU A 73 6.95 -2.69 -18.16
N VAL A 74 7.77 -1.76 -17.64
CA VAL A 74 9.08 -1.47 -18.23
C VAL A 74 10.03 -2.65 -18.10
N LYS A 75 10.06 -3.35 -16.96
CA LYS A 75 10.87 -4.58 -16.82
C LYS A 75 10.44 -5.65 -17.82
N PHE A 76 9.12 -5.84 -17.97
CA PHE A 76 8.56 -6.79 -18.93
C PHE A 76 8.90 -6.44 -20.38
N LEU A 77 8.76 -5.17 -20.77
CA LEU A 77 9.14 -4.67 -22.10
C LEU A 77 10.63 -4.84 -22.37
N VAL A 78 11.48 -4.48 -21.41
CA VAL A 78 12.94 -4.68 -21.54
C VAL A 78 13.26 -6.17 -21.68
N GLN A 79 12.60 -7.06 -20.96
CA GLN A 79 12.81 -8.49 -21.09
C GLN A 79 12.38 -9.03 -22.47
N LYS A 80 11.25 -8.55 -23.01
CA LYS A 80 10.71 -9.02 -24.29
C LYS A 80 11.51 -8.51 -25.50
N TYR A 81 12.01 -7.28 -25.44
CA TYR A 81 12.66 -6.61 -26.58
C TYR A 81 14.19 -6.54 -26.48
N SER A 82 14.79 -6.81 -25.31
CA SER A 82 16.25 -6.79 -25.19
C SER A 82 16.87 -8.09 -25.69
N LYS A 83 17.60 -8.01 -26.80
CA LYS A 83 18.54 -9.05 -27.28
C LYS A 83 19.77 -9.24 -26.36
N SER A 84 19.88 -8.49 -25.27
CA SER A 84 21.12 -8.34 -24.49
C SER A 84 21.35 -9.38 -23.38
N GLY A 85 20.68 -10.54 -23.38
CA GLY A 85 20.95 -11.60 -22.39
C GLY A 85 20.71 -11.20 -20.92
N TYR A 86 19.83 -10.22 -20.67
CA TYR A 86 19.54 -9.73 -19.32
C TYR A 86 18.72 -10.77 -18.54
N LYS A 87 19.37 -11.48 -17.61
CA LYS A 87 18.71 -12.37 -16.66
C LYS A 87 18.21 -11.58 -15.45
N ILE A 88 16.89 -11.48 -15.30
CA ILE A 88 16.26 -10.95 -14.09
C ILE A 88 16.60 -11.92 -12.95
N HIS A 89 17.28 -11.42 -11.91
CA HIS A 89 17.52 -12.17 -10.69
C HIS A 89 16.22 -12.25 -9.88
N VAL A 90 15.69 -13.47 -9.74
CA VAL A 90 14.46 -13.75 -9.01
C VAL A 90 14.85 -14.42 -7.69
N VAL A 91 14.42 -13.85 -6.56
CA VAL A 91 14.71 -14.45 -5.23
C VAL A 91 13.70 -15.55 -4.89
N THR A 92 12.52 -15.51 -5.49
CA THR A 92 11.45 -16.48 -5.27
C THR A 92 11.49 -17.63 -6.29
N LYS A 93 11.17 -18.84 -5.82
CA LYS A 93 11.18 -20.09 -6.61
C LYS A 93 10.15 -20.06 -7.77
N LYS A 94 9.10 -19.25 -7.65
CA LYS A 94 8.05 -19.02 -8.67
C LYS A 94 8.13 -17.58 -9.17
N ARG A 95 8.28 -17.44 -10.49
CA ARG A 95 8.44 -16.15 -11.20
C ARG A 95 7.31 -15.15 -10.95
N TRP A 96 6.11 -15.63 -10.65
CA TRP A 96 4.89 -14.83 -10.52
C TRP A 96 4.53 -14.47 -9.07
N THR A 97 5.27 -14.93 -8.06
CA THR A 97 4.90 -14.68 -6.65
C THR A 97 4.81 -13.19 -6.34
N ARG A 98 5.72 -12.38 -6.89
CA ARG A 98 5.72 -10.92 -6.70
C ARG A 98 4.46 -10.26 -7.27
N GLU A 99 4.13 -10.61 -8.50
CA GLU A 99 3.00 -10.05 -9.23
C GLU A 99 1.66 -10.50 -8.64
N VAL A 100 1.58 -11.74 -8.14
CA VAL A 100 0.41 -12.25 -7.41
C VAL A 100 0.21 -11.50 -6.10
N ILE A 101 1.27 -11.29 -5.31
CA ILE A 101 1.16 -10.52 -4.05
C ILE A 101 0.73 -9.08 -4.36
N LEU A 102 1.35 -8.43 -5.35
CA LEU A 102 0.97 -7.08 -5.78
C LEU A 102 -0.48 -7.02 -6.27
N GLY A 103 -0.92 -8.00 -7.06
CA GLY A 103 -2.30 -8.12 -7.54
C GLY A 103 -3.30 -8.25 -6.40
N ILE A 104 -2.98 -9.07 -5.38
CA ILE A 104 -3.81 -9.19 -4.17
C ILE A 104 -3.86 -7.85 -3.41
N MET A 105 -2.72 -7.18 -3.23
CA MET A 105 -2.68 -5.87 -2.55
C MET A 105 -3.52 -4.81 -3.27
N ILE A 106 -3.46 -4.77 -4.61
CA ILE A 106 -4.26 -3.88 -5.44
C ILE A 106 -5.75 -4.21 -5.29
N ALA A 107 -6.14 -5.49 -5.36
CA ALA A 107 -7.53 -5.90 -5.20
C ALA A 107 -8.09 -5.51 -3.83
N LEU A 108 -7.31 -5.71 -2.76
CA LEU A 108 -7.68 -5.29 -1.40
C LEU A 108 -7.79 -3.76 -1.29
N ALA A 109 -6.87 -3.01 -1.90
CA ALA A 109 -6.92 -1.55 -1.91
C ALA A 109 -8.16 -1.00 -2.63
N ILE A 110 -8.49 -1.57 -3.79
CA ILE A 110 -9.70 -1.20 -4.53
C ILE A 110 -10.95 -1.54 -3.72
N TYR A 111 -11.02 -2.73 -3.12
CA TYR A 111 -12.14 -3.12 -2.27
C TYR A 111 -12.33 -2.17 -1.07
N MET A 112 -11.24 -1.81 -0.39
CA MET A 112 -11.28 -0.83 0.70
C MET A 112 -11.76 0.54 0.22
N GLY A 113 -11.28 1.02 -0.92
CA GLY A 113 -11.62 2.34 -1.45
C GLY A 113 -13.03 2.45 -2.03
N SER A 114 -13.51 1.41 -2.71
CA SER A 114 -14.75 1.44 -3.49
C SER A 114 -15.97 0.87 -2.77
N VAL A 115 -15.80 -0.08 -1.84
CA VAL A 115 -16.91 -0.75 -1.16
C VAL A 115 -16.91 -0.37 0.32
N LEU A 116 -15.83 -0.71 1.04
CA LEU A 116 -15.83 -0.64 2.49
C LEU A 116 -15.89 0.80 3.02
N ARG A 117 -15.26 1.72 2.29
CA ARG A 117 -15.21 3.13 2.64
C ARG A 117 -16.55 3.86 2.49
N PRO A 118 -17.27 3.83 1.35
CA PRO A 118 -18.57 4.48 1.25
C PRO A 118 -19.58 3.91 2.24
N GLU A 119 -19.55 2.59 2.51
CA GLU A 119 -20.37 1.98 3.57
C GLU A 119 -20.02 2.55 4.95
N MET A 120 -18.74 2.71 5.27
CA MET A 120 -18.29 3.30 6.53
C MET A 120 -18.70 4.77 6.67
N HIS A 121 -18.66 5.57 5.59
CA HIS A 121 -19.15 6.96 5.61
C HIS A 121 -20.66 7.05 5.81
N ALA A 122 -21.43 6.14 5.20
CA ALA A 122 -22.88 6.10 5.40
C ALA A 122 -23.24 5.79 6.87
N VAL A 123 -22.57 4.80 7.46
CA VAL A 123 -22.78 4.45 8.87
C VAL A 123 -22.28 5.54 9.82
N ASP A 124 -21.15 6.20 9.52
CA ASP A 124 -20.65 7.34 10.29
C ASP A 124 -21.63 8.52 10.22
N ALA A 125 -22.20 8.84 9.06
CA ALA A 125 -23.20 9.89 8.92
C ALA A 125 -24.48 9.59 9.74
N LEU A 126 -24.95 8.34 9.71
CA LEU A 126 -26.09 7.90 10.51
C LEU A 126 -25.81 7.93 12.02
N LYS A 127 -24.60 7.56 12.43
CA LYS A 127 -24.13 7.67 13.83
C LYS A 127 -24.06 9.13 14.28
N LYS A 128 -23.64 10.05 13.41
CA LYS A 128 -23.64 11.49 13.70
C LYS A 128 -25.06 12.05 13.85
N ALA A 129 -26.01 11.56 13.08
CA ALA A 129 -27.41 11.95 13.17
C ALA A 129 -28.11 11.39 14.42
N ASN A 130 -27.79 10.15 14.84
CA ASN A 130 -28.41 9.45 15.96
C ASN A 130 -27.35 8.87 16.92
N PRO A 131 -26.71 9.70 17.76
CA PRO A 131 -25.57 9.29 18.59
C PRO A 131 -25.93 8.28 19.71
N GLU A 132 -27.20 8.21 20.13
CA GLU A 132 -27.66 7.31 21.19
C GLU A 132 -27.99 5.89 20.71
N ASP A 133 -28.01 5.64 19.40
CA ASP A 133 -28.34 4.32 18.87
C ASP A 133 -27.15 3.35 18.94
N GLN A 134 -27.20 2.45 19.93
CA GLN A 134 -26.18 1.45 20.17
C GLN A 134 -26.00 0.49 18.99
N LYS A 135 -27.03 0.26 18.15
CA LYS A 135 -26.92 -0.61 16.97
C LYS A 135 -26.01 0.01 15.90
N LEU A 136 -26.08 1.32 15.73
CA LEU A 136 -25.24 2.07 14.80
C LEU A 136 -23.76 2.07 15.25
N GLN A 137 -23.50 2.13 16.56
CA GLN A 137 -22.15 1.95 17.10
C GLN A 137 -21.58 0.57 16.79
N ILE A 138 -22.35 -0.50 17.03
CA ILE A 138 -21.92 -1.89 16.77
C ILE A 138 -21.65 -2.11 15.27
N GLN A 139 -22.46 -1.53 14.39
CA GLN A 139 -22.22 -1.61 12.94
C GLN A 139 -20.94 -0.88 12.54
N PHE A 140 -20.75 0.34 13.05
CA PHE A 140 -19.53 1.12 12.79
C PHE A 140 -18.29 0.37 13.25
N ASP A 141 -18.29 -0.19 14.46
CA ASP A 141 -17.15 -0.93 15.01
C ASP A 141 -16.83 -2.19 14.19
N ARG A 142 -17.86 -2.86 13.68
CA ARG A 142 -17.69 -4.00 12.76
C ARG A 142 -17.04 -3.59 11.45
N PHE A 143 -17.47 -2.47 10.85
CA PHE A 143 -16.87 -1.94 9.63
C PHE A 143 -15.43 -1.47 9.86
N HIS A 144 -15.19 -0.76 10.96
CA HIS A 144 -13.86 -0.32 11.35
C HIS A 144 -12.92 -1.51 11.59
N SER A 145 -13.37 -2.54 12.30
CA SER A 145 -12.59 -3.77 12.53
C SER A 145 -12.26 -4.50 11.21
N LYS A 146 -13.24 -4.62 10.30
CA LYS A 146 -12.98 -5.17 8.95
C LYS A 146 -11.95 -4.34 8.19
N PHE A 147 -12.05 -3.02 8.25
CA PHE A 147 -11.11 -2.11 7.59
C PHE A 147 -9.69 -2.30 8.12
N VAL A 148 -9.51 -2.26 9.45
CA VAL A 148 -8.22 -2.47 10.11
C VAL A 148 -7.63 -3.85 9.78
N ASN A 149 -8.46 -4.89 9.73
CA ASN A 149 -7.99 -6.24 9.42
C ASN A 149 -7.49 -6.36 7.96
N ILE A 150 -8.25 -5.87 6.98
CA ILE A 150 -7.81 -5.85 5.58
C ILE A 150 -6.55 -5.00 5.42
N TYR A 151 -6.49 -3.87 6.11
CA TYR A 151 -5.34 -2.99 6.11
C TYR A 151 -4.08 -3.67 6.65
N THR A 152 -4.22 -4.42 7.75
CA THR A 152 -3.13 -5.18 8.36
C THR A 152 -2.64 -6.28 7.43
N VAL A 153 -3.55 -7.03 6.81
CA VAL A 153 -3.19 -8.03 5.79
C VAL A 153 -2.44 -7.39 4.63
N ASN A 154 -2.93 -6.25 4.12
CA ASN A 154 -2.29 -5.51 3.04
C ASN A 154 -0.88 -5.02 3.44
N MET A 155 -0.72 -4.57 4.69
CA MET A 155 0.58 -4.16 5.24
C MET A 155 1.57 -5.33 5.33
N VAL A 156 1.13 -6.50 5.82
CA VAL A 156 1.98 -7.71 5.88
C VAL A 156 2.41 -8.16 4.48
N LEU A 157 1.49 -8.14 3.52
CA LEU A 157 1.81 -8.43 2.11
C LEU A 157 2.80 -7.40 1.54
N GLY A 158 2.64 -6.13 1.88
CA GLY A 158 3.56 -5.05 1.50
C GLY A 158 4.97 -5.25 2.06
N PHE A 159 5.10 -5.65 3.33
CA PHE A 159 6.40 -5.99 3.92
C PHE A 159 7.03 -7.24 3.29
N ALA A 160 6.24 -8.26 3.00
CA ALA A 160 6.71 -9.45 2.29
C ALA A 160 7.26 -9.06 0.90
N LEU A 161 6.56 -8.18 0.18
CA LEU A 161 7.01 -7.61 -1.08
C LEU A 161 8.29 -6.80 -0.93
N PHE A 162 8.39 -6.00 0.14
CA PHE A 162 9.57 -5.19 0.44
C PHE A 162 10.80 -6.06 0.69
N TYR A 163 10.62 -7.14 1.45
CA TYR A 163 11.68 -8.12 1.72
C TYR A 163 12.14 -8.84 0.45
N ILE A 164 11.19 -9.32 -0.36
CA ILE A 164 11.50 -10.00 -1.63
C ILE A 164 12.27 -9.06 -2.56
N HIS A 165 11.75 -7.84 -2.75
CA HIS A 165 12.33 -6.89 -3.69
C HIS A 165 13.68 -6.32 -3.21
N GLY A 166 13.81 -6.06 -1.91
CA GLY A 166 15.06 -5.63 -1.29
C GLY A 166 16.17 -6.67 -1.45
N LYS A 167 15.86 -7.96 -1.26
CA LYS A 167 16.82 -9.05 -1.52
C LYS A 167 17.21 -9.19 -2.97
N GLU A 168 16.27 -8.98 -3.90
CA GLU A 168 16.57 -8.99 -5.34
C GLU A 168 17.60 -7.92 -5.66
N MET A 169 17.41 -6.70 -5.16
CA MET A 169 18.34 -5.59 -5.40
C MET A 169 19.71 -5.75 -4.73
N ALA A 170 19.76 -6.31 -3.51
CA ALA A 170 21.03 -6.56 -2.84
C ALA A 170 21.91 -7.53 -3.67
N ARG A 171 21.33 -8.61 -4.19
CA ARG A 171 22.06 -9.57 -5.05
C ARG A 171 22.48 -8.99 -6.39
N PHE A 172 21.66 -8.12 -6.98
CA PHE A 172 22.05 -7.39 -8.20
C PHE A 172 23.29 -6.50 -7.99
N ARG A 173 23.57 -6.05 -6.76
CA ARG A 173 24.77 -5.27 -6.44
C ARG A 173 26.02 -6.16 -6.37
N ASP A 174 25.89 -7.35 -5.78
CA ASP A 174 26.99 -8.29 -5.60
C ASP A 174 27.48 -8.92 -6.93
N ASP A 175 26.59 -9.05 -7.93
CA ASP A 175 26.94 -9.48 -9.29
C ASP A 175 27.60 -8.38 -10.16
N THR A 176 27.78 -7.18 -9.61
CA THR A 176 28.60 -6.15 -10.26
C THR A 176 30.04 -6.49 -9.93
N PRO A 177 30.89 -6.88 -10.91
CA PRO A 177 32.30 -7.04 -10.61
C PRO A 177 32.76 -5.69 -10.07
N SER A 178 33.33 -5.70 -8.88
CA SER A 178 34.16 -4.60 -8.40
C SER A 178 35.14 -4.30 -9.52
N SER A 179 34.88 -3.23 -10.25
CA SER A 179 35.86 -2.63 -11.15
C SER A 179 37.01 -2.24 -10.25
N ASN A 180 38.02 -3.09 -10.17
CA ASN A 180 39.35 -2.71 -9.73
C ASN A 180 39.73 -1.47 -10.55
N ASN A 181 39.82 -0.34 -9.86
CA ASN A 181 40.67 0.80 -10.17
C ASN A 181 41.10 1.38 -8.84
#